data_AF-A0A430QBI4-F1
#
_entry.id   AF-A0A430QBI4-F1
#
_cell.length_a   1.000
_cell.length_b   1.000
_cell.length_c   1.000
_cell.angle_alpha   90.00
_cell.angle_beta   90.00
_cell.angle_gamma   90.00
#
_symmetry.space_group_name_H-M   'P 1'
#
loop_
_entity.id
_entity.type
_entity.pdbx_description
1 polymer ?
#
loop_
_entity_poly.entity_id
_entity_poly.type
_entity_poly.pdbx_seq_one_letter_code
_entity_poly.pdbx_strand_id
1 'polypeptide(L)'
;MSSVNLHSDLFLHYYKAWGGVEDYESENLGIPDFFQRVPQDNEILPAKLREDARSALLERKSLRLLSNVELQEFWYLLERYHSPPTVNGEKFMDYENFRKASKEASPKAKQYFTAATFVKLLREDEVLSRINILTFFNYVMKKVWLQQTHVGISLYDVCGEGYLRETDLENYMLELIPTLCQLSELEPTFQTFYVCTAVRKFFFFLDPLRSGRVRITDILASGFLDSMLELREVSTSEAQLAANWFSHQSAVRVYGSYLLLDEDRNGLLTRSELSR
;
A
#
# COMPACT_ATOMS: atom_id res chain seq x y z
N MET A 1 0.82 34.52 54.31
CA MET A 1 0.52 34.83 52.90
C MET A 1 1.36 33.91 52.05
N SER A 2 0.73 32.84 51.55
CA SER A 2 1.34 31.60 51.08
C SER A 2 1.76 31.67 49.61
N SER A 3 2.92 31.09 49.30
CA SER A 3 3.59 31.07 47.99
C SER A 3 2.76 30.54 46.81
N VAL A 4 1.64 29.87 47.10
CA VAL A 4 0.73 29.28 46.10
C VAL A 4 0.03 30.36 45.26
N ASN A 5 -0.31 31.50 45.86
CA ASN A 5 -0.96 32.59 45.11
C ASN A 5 0.02 33.24 44.11
N LEU A 6 1.29 33.39 44.49
CA LEU A 6 2.28 34.04 43.64
C LEU A 6 2.52 33.29 42.31
N HIS A 7 2.55 31.95 42.35
CA HIS A 7 2.71 31.14 41.14
C HIS A 7 1.48 31.20 40.22
N SER A 8 0.28 31.20 40.79
CA SER A 8 -0.96 31.34 40.04
C SER A 8 -1.03 32.72 39.37
N ASP A 9 -0.64 33.77 40.10
CA ASP A 9 -0.65 35.15 39.60
C ASP A 9 0.40 35.36 38.50
N LEU A 10 1.61 34.79 38.66
CA LEU A 10 2.66 34.80 37.65
C LEU A 10 2.24 34.05 36.38
N PHE A 11 1.64 32.87 36.52
CA PHE A 11 1.14 32.10 35.39
C PHE A 11 0.08 32.89 34.61
N LEU A 12 -0.89 33.45 35.31
CA LEU A 12 -1.97 34.22 34.69
C LEU A 12 -1.43 35.49 34.00
N HIS A 13 -0.41 36.12 34.59
CA HIS A 13 0.26 37.27 34.00
C HIS A 13 0.94 36.91 32.67
N TYR A 14 1.74 35.85 32.62
CA TYR A 14 2.42 35.42 31.39
C TYR A 14 1.45 34.88 30.34
N TYR A 15 0.41 34.16 30.76
CA TYR A 15 -0.65 33.65 29.88
C TYR A 15 -1.36 34.79 29.13
N LYS A 16 -1.73 35.87 29.82
CA LYS A 16 -2.32 37.07 29.20
C LYS A 16 -1.34 37.80 28.29
N ALA A 17 -0.10 37.96 28.73
CA ALA A 17 0.94 38.62 27.93
C ALA A 17 1.18 37.91 26.59
N TRP A 18 0.85 36.62 26.49
CA TRP A 18 1.03 35.79 25.30
C TRP A 18 -0.29 35.53 24.53
N GLY A 19 -1.35 36.31 24.81
CA GLY A 19 -2.61 36.27 24.05
C GLY A 19 -3.67 35.32 24.61
N GLY A 20 -3.51 34.84 25.86
CA GLY A 20 -4.54 34.09 26.58
C GLY A 20 -5.71 34.97 27.02
N VAL A 21 -6.93 34.41 27.00
CA VAL A 21 -8.18 35.11 27.33
C VAL A 21 -8.55 34.85 28.80
N GLU A 22 -9.03 35.88 29.54
CA GLU A 22 -9.40 35.77 30.97
C GLU A 22 -10.58 34.85 31.21
N ASP A 23 -11.62 35.00 30.40
CA ASP A 23 -12.78 34.15 30.39
C ASP A 23 -12.65 33.20 29.21
N TYR A 24 -12.45 31.92 29.52
CA TYR A 24 -12.80 30.86 28.58
C TYR A 24 -14.32 30.90 28.48
N GLU A 25 -14.86 31.79 27.64
CA GLU A 25 -16.16 31.53 27.04
C GLU A 25 -15.96 30.22 26.31
N SER A 26 -16.33 29.13 27.00
CA SER A 26 -16.56 27.84 26.39
C SER A 26 -17.74 28.06 25.45
N GLU A 27 -17.51 28.72 24.32
CA GLU A 27 -18.11 28.24 23.08
C GLU A 27 -17.95 26.74 23.19
N ASN A 28 -19.08 26.01 23.19
CA ASN A 28 -19.11 24.56 23.22
C ASN A 28 -18.48 24.01 21.93
N LEU A 29 -17.22 24.36 21.66
CA LEU A 29 -16.25 23.62 20.89
C LEU A 29 -15.92 22.38 21.73
N GLY A 30 -16.94 21.59 22.05
CA GLY A 30 -16.79 20.24 22.58
C GLY A 30 -15.81 19.52 21.67
N ILE A 31 -14.97 18.66 22.27
CA ILE A 31 -13.98 17.87 21.53
C ILE A 31 -14.68 17.31 20.28
N PRO A 32 -14.24 17.69 19.07
CA PRO A 32 -14.89 17.24 17.85
C PRO A 32 -14.97 15.72 17.86
N ASP A 33 -16.10 15.17 17.45
CA ASP A 33 -16.22 13.72 17.37
C ASP A 33 -15.21 13.20 16.34
N PHE A 34 -14.17 12.53 16.82
CA PHE A 34 -13.08 11.98 16.02
C PHE A 34 -13.21 10.47 15.82
N PHE A 35 -14.15 9.83 16.52
CA PHE A 35 -14.36 8.39 16.45
C PHE A 35 -15.72 8.06 15.87
N GLN A 36 -15.72 7.71 14.59
CA GLN A 36 -16.91 7.18 13.92
C GLN A 36 -16.91 5.66 13.98
N ARG A 37 -17.74 5.12 14.86
CA ARG A 37 -17.94 3.68 15.01
C ARG A 37 -18.39 3.03 13.69
N VAL A 38 -18.00 1.78 13.46
CA VAL A 38 -18.56 0.96 12.39
C VAL A 38 -20.05 0.67 12.68
N PRO A 39 -20.95 0.92 11.71
CA PRO A 39 -22.37 0.56 11.83
C PRO A 39 -22.56 -0.94 12.08
N GLN A 40 -23.61 -1.30 12.84
CA GLN A 40 -24.05 -2.69 13.00
C GLN A 40 -24.79 -3.18 11.74
N ASP A 41 -24.93 -4.51 11.62
CA ASP A 41 -25.57 -5.14 10.45
C ASP A 41 -27.03 -4.70 10.22
N ASN A 42 -27.72 -4.25 11.27
CA ASN A 42 -29.09 -3.72 11.18
C ASN A 42 -29.14 -2.23 10.77
N GLU A 43 -28.01 -1.52 10.80
CA GLU A 43 -27.90 -0.08 10.49
C GLU A 43 -27.60 0.13 8.99
N ILE A 44 -28.58 -0.22 8.14
CA ILE A 44 -28.41 -0.24 6.67
C ILE A 44 -28.00 1.14 6.11
N LEU A 45 -28.69 2.22 6.51
CA LEU A 45 -28.42 3.56 5.98
C LEU A 45 -27.02 4.08 6.34
N PRO A 46 -26.58 4.05 7.62
CA PRO A 46 -25.20 4.39 7.97
C PRO A 46 -24.16 3.51 7.27
N ALA A 47 -24.42 2.21 7.13
CA ALA A 47 -23.52 1.30 6.41
C ALA A 47 -23.36 1.71 4.94
N LYS A 48 -24.47 1.99 4.25
CA LYS A 48 -24.44 2.44 2.84
C LYS A 48 -23.80 3.80 2.66
N LEU A 49 -24.06 4.76 3.56
CA LEU A 49 -23.40 6.06 3.53
C LEU A 49 -21.88 5.94 3.71
N ARG A 50 -21.43 5.06 4.61
CA ARG A 50 -20.00 4.78 4.84
C ARG A 50 -19.36 4.12 3.61
N GLU A 51 -20.06 3.17 2.99
CA GLU A 51 -19.65 2.50 1.75
C GLU A 51 -19.45 3.52 0.62
N ASP A 52 -20.44 4.39 0.37
CA ASP A 52 -20.38 5.43 -0.66
C ASP A 52 -19.28 6.46 -0.38
N ALA A 53 -19.16 6.93 0.87
CA ALA A 53 -18.12 7.87 1.28
C ALA A 53 -16.71 7.29 1.09
N ARG A 54 -16.53 5.99 1.41
CA ARG A 54 -15.27 5.27 1.18
C ARG A 54 -14.97 5.14 -0.30
N SER A 55 -15.95 4.74 -1.11
CA SER A 55 -15.80 4.61 -2.57
C SER A 55 -15.39 5.94 -3.20
N ALA A 56 -16.06 7.05 -2.85
CA ALA A 56 -15.71 8.38 -3.32
C ALA A 56 -14.31 8.83 -2.85
N LEU A 57 -13.92 8.48 -1.62
CA LEU A 57 -12.57 8.76 -1.11
C LEU A 57 -11.49 7.99 -1.90
N LEU A 58 -11.71 6.71 -2.17
CA LEU A 58 -10.79 5.85 -2.92
C LEU A 58 -10.67 6.31 -4.38
N GLU A 59 -11.79 6.67 -5.01
CA GLU A 59 -11.82 7.25 -6.35
C GLU A 59 -11.01 8.56 -6.39
N ARG A 60 -11.25 9.47 -5.43
CA ARG A 60 -10.48 10.71 -5.32
C ARG A 60 -8.98 10.47 -5.11
N LYS A 61 -8.61 9.45 -4.33
CA LYS A 61 -7.19 9.06 -4.16
C LYS A 61 -6.62 8.53 -5.48
N SER A 62 -7.34 7.69 -6.20
CA SER A 62 -6.96 7.17 -7.52
C SER A 62 -6.71 8.29 -8.52
N LEU A 63 -7.63 9.26 -8.62
CA LEU A 63 -7.53 10.40 -9.55
C LEU A 63 -6.34 11.32 -9.26
N ARG A 64 -5.80 11.33 -8.04
CA ARG A 64 -4.60 12.11 -7.68
C ARG A 64 -3.29 11.45 -8.14
N LEU A 65 -3.34 10.18 -8.53
CA LEU A 65 -2.17 9.44 -9.00
C LEU A 65 -1.91 9.74 -10.47
N LEU A 66 -0.63 9.60 -10.87
CA LEU A 66 -0.23 9.74 -12.27
C LEU A 66 -0.73 8.52 -13.04
N SER A 67 -1.41 8.75 -14.15
CA SER A 67 -1.74 7.74 -15.16
C SER A 67 -0.50 7.34 -15.96
N ASN A 68 -0.61 6.26 -16.75
CA ASN A 68 0.48 5.83 -17.64
C ASN A 68 0.90 6.92 -18.64
N VAL A 69 -0.06 7.70 -19.15
CA VAL A 69 0.21 8.84 -20.05
C VAL A 69 0.97 9.94 -19.31
N GLU A 70 0.51 10.33 -18.11
CA GLU A 70 1.17 11.36 -17.30
C GLU A 70 2.56 10.91 -16.81
N LEU A 71 2.79 9.61 -16.61
CA LEU A 71 4.10 9.05 -16.32
C LEU A 71 5.05 9.16 -17.53
N GLN A 72 4.55 8.90 -18.74
CA GLN A 72 5.33 9.09 -19.96
C GLN A 72 5.68 10.57 -20.19
N GLU A 73 4.72 11.48 -19.97
CA GLU A 73 4.96 12.94 -19.98
C GLU A 73 6.00 13.36 -18.93
N PHE A 74 5.90 12.78 -17.73
CA PHE A 74 6.87 13.01 -16.67
C PHE A 74 8.28 12.56 -17.07
N TRP A 75 8.42 11.40 -17.73
CA TRP A 75 9.71 10.96 -18.27
C TRP A 75 10.30 11.98 -19.27
N TYR A 76 9.51 12.43 -20.23
CA TYR A 76 9.96 13.43 -21.20
C TYR A 76 10.36 14.76 -20.56
N LEU A 77 9.64 15.18 -19.51
CA LEU A 77 10.01 16.35 -18.72
C LEU A 77 11.41 16.17 -18.08
N LEU A 78 11.69 15.00 -17.51
CA LEU A 78 13.01 14.72 -16.92
C LEU A 78 14.11 14.72 -17.98
N GLU A 79 13.86 14.14 -19.16
CA GLU A 79 14.82 14.15 -20.26
C GLU A 79 15.11 15.56 -20.77
N ARG A 80 14.11 16.45 -20.80
CA ARG A 80 14.29 17.85 -21.22
C ARG A 80 15.15 18.66 -20.26
N TYR A 81 15.09 18.34 -18.97
CA TYR A 81 15.76 19.09 -17.90
C TYR A 81 17.03 18.41 -17.35
N HIS A 82 17.58 17.41 -18.03
CA HIS A 82 18.83 16.81 -17.58
C HIS A 82 20.02 17.79 -17.69
N SER A 83 20.98 17.66 -16.78
CA SER A 83 22.22 18.43 -16.71
C SER A 83 23.38 17.63 -17.33
N PRO A 84 24.15 18.20 -18.27
CA PRO A 84 25.38 17.58 -18.76
C PRO A 84 26.49 17.55 -17.68
N PRO A 85 27.53 16.71 -17.82
CA PRO A 85 27.70 15.68 -18.85
C PRO A 85 26.90 14.41 -18.54
N THR A 86 26.51 13.70 -19.60
CA THR A 86 26.07 12.31 -19.54
C THR A 86 27.28 11.44 -19.16
N VAL A 87 27.11 10.51 -18.21
CA VAL A 87 28.18 9.61 -17.78
C VAL A 87 27.76 8.19 -18.09
N ASN A 88 28.54 7.44 -18.88
CA ASN A 88 28.23 6.06 -19.28
C ASN A 88 26.83 5.88 -19.92
N GLY A 89 26.34 6.90 -20.63
CA GLY A 89 24.99 6.88 -21.22
C GLY A 89 23.86 7.26 -20.23
N GLU A 90 24.17 7.43 -18.95
CA GLU A 90 23.22 7.85 -17.93
C GLU A 90 23.08 9.38 -17.88
N LYS A 91 21.82 9.83 -17.75
CA LYS A 91 21.46 11.24 -17.66
C LYS A 91 21.22 11.62 -16.20
N PHE A 92 21.72 12.79 -15.82
CA PHE A 92 21.66 13.30 -14.46
C PHE A 92 20.96 14.66 -14.43
N MET A 93 20.49 15.10 -13.27
CA MET A 93 19.84 16.39 -13.07
C MET A 93 20.34 17.03 -11.78
N ASP A 94 20.88 18.24 -11.87
CA ASP A 94 21.23 19.06 -10.70
C ASP A 94 19.97 19.65 -10.03
N TYR A 95 20.15 20.24 -8.86
CA TYR A 95 19.04 20.79 -8.10
C TYR A 95 18.38 22.01 -8.76
N GLU A 96 19.12 22.80 -9.56
CA GLU A 96 18.56 23.96 -10.23
C GLU A 96 17.59 23.52 -11.34
N ASN A 97 18.02 22.56 -12.17
CA ASN A 97 17.19 21.97 -13.20
C ASN A 97 16.03 21.17 -12.62
N PHE A 98 16.22 20.49 -11.48
CA PHE A 98 15.14 19.86 -10.73
C PHE A 98 14.04 20.86 -10.33
N ARG A 99 14.43 22.06 -9.88
CA ARG A 99 13.49 23.15 -9.58
C ARG A 99 12.83 23.72 -10.83
N LYS A 100 13.53 23.81 -11.96
CA LYS A 100 12.94 24.26 -13.24
C LYS A 100 11.90 23.25 -13.75
N ALA A 101 12.25 21.97 -13.76
CA ALA A 101 11.32 20.88 -14.11
C ALA A 101 10.07 20.89 -13.21
N SER A 102 10.23 21.10 -11.90
CA SER A 102 9.09 21.22 -10.96
C SER A 102 8.10 22.34 -11.29
N LYS A 103 8.56 23.43 -11.93
CA LYS A 103 7.67 24.54 -12.35
C LYS A 103 6.82 24.18 -13.57
N GLU A 104 7.33 23.34 -14.46
CA GLU A 104 6.60 22.85 -15.65
C GLU A 104 5.86 21.53 -15.41
N ALA A 105 6.13 20.84 -14.30
CA ALA A 105 5.47 19.60 -13.94
C ALA A 105 3.96 19.79 -13.72
N SER A 106 3.18 18.76 -14.09
CA SER A 106 1.75 18.71 -13.79
C SER A 106 1.50 18.81 -12.27
N PRO A 107 0.32 19.27 -11.82
CA PRO A 107 0.00 19.35 -10.40
C PRO A 107 0.22 18.04 -9.64
N LYS A 108 -0.06 16.89 -10.29
CA LYS A 108 0.17 15.55 -9.73
C LYS A 108 1.65 15.19 -9.66
N ALA A 109 2.45 15.54 -10.67
CA ALA A 109 3.89 15.23 -10.68
C ALA A 109 4.68 16.14 -9.73
N LYS A 110 4.22 17.39 -9.56
CA LYS A 110 4.90 18.41 -8.74
C LYS A 110 5.13 17.98 -7.29
N GLN A 111 4.24 17.17 -6.72
CA GLN A 111 4.38 16.66 -5.35
C GLN A 111 5.64 15.79 -5.13
N TYR A 112 6.24 15.25 -6.19
CA TYR A 112 7.47 14.45 -6.10
C TYR A 112 8.74 15.29 -6.13
N PHE A 113 8.66 16.54 -6.60
CA PHE A 113 9.78 17.48 -6.68
C PHE A 113 10.03 18.20 -5.35
N THR A 114 10.41 17.45 -4.31
CA THR A 114 10.78 18.03 -3.01
C THR A 114 12.28 18.00 -2.80
N ALA A 115 12.80 18.93 -1.97
CA ALA A 115 14.20 18.90 -1.55
C ALA A 115 14.57 17.57 -0.86
N ALA A 116 13.65 17.03 -0.04
CA ALA A 116 13.83 15.75 0.61
C ALA A 116 13.95 14.58 -0.39
N THR A 117 13.12 14.59 -1.45
CA THR A 117 13.24 13.60 -2.53
C THR A 117 14.59 13.71 -3.23
N PHE A 118 15.03 14.92 -3.56
CA PHE A 118 16.30 15.14 -4.24
C PHE A 118 17.47 14.62 -3.41
N VAL A 119 17.56 15.02 -2.14
CA VAL A 119 18.63 14.58 -1.23
C VAL A 119 18.59 13.06 -1.02
N LYS A 120 17.41 12.46 -0.91
CA LYS A 120 17.27 11.00 -0.77
C LYS A 120 17.80 10.22 -1.98
N LEU A 121 17.75 10.82 -3.17
CA LEU A 121 18.19 10.20 -4.42
C LEU A 121 19.63 10.59 -4.80
N LEU A 122 20.25 11.48 -4.04
CA LEU A 122 21.64 11.86 -4.22
C LEU A 122 22.54 10.72 -3.73
N ARG A 123 23.50 10.32 -4.55
CA ARG A 123 24.52 9.35 -4.15
C ARG A 123 25.65 10.08 -3.43
N GLU A 124 26.23 9.44 -2.41
CA GLU A 124 27.33 10.00 -1.62
C GLU A 124 28.59 10.28 -2.46
N ASP A 125 28.80 9.51 -3.53
CA ASP A 125 29.94 9.61 -4.42
C ASP A 125 29.75 10.59 -5.59
N GLU A 126 28.57 11.21 -5.75
CA GLU A 126 28.31 12.12 -6.88
C GLU A 126 28.88 13.52 -6.64
N VAL A 127 30.07 13.75 -7.20
CA VAL A 127 30.83 15.02 -7.07
C VAL A 127 30.05 16.25 -7.56
N LEU A 128 29.19 16.09 -8.57
CA LEU A 128 28.43 17.19 -9.17
C LEU A 128 27.10 17.49 -8.47
N SER A 129 26.78 16.79 -7.37
CA SER A 129 25.52 16.97 -6.63
C SER A 129 24.27 16.82 -7.51
N ARG A 130 24.23 15.78 -8.35
CA ARG A 130 23.15 15.49 -9.30
C ARG A 130 22.46 14.17 -8.98
N ILE A 131 21.21 14.02 -9.38
CA ILE A 131 20.48 12.76 -9.28
C ILE A 131 20.35 12.12 -10.66
N ASN A 132 20.42 10.79 -10.74
CA ASN A 132 20.14 10.06 -11.98
C ASN A 132 18.62 10.16 -12.29
N ILE A 133 18.27 10.59 -13.50
CA ILE A 133 16.86 10.83 -13.86
C ILE A 133 16.04 9.54 -13.94
N LEU A 134 16.66 8.41 -14.31
CA LEU A 134 16.03 7.10 -14.33
C LEU A 134 15.73 6.62 -12.91
N THR A 135 16.65 6.85 -11.97
CA THR A 135 16.42 6.55 -10.56
C THR A 135 15.25 7.38 -10.00
N PHE A 136 15.17 8.67 -10.35
CA PHE A 136 14.05 9.51 -9.93
C PHE A 136 12.73 9.07 -10.57
N PHE A 137 12.73 8.75 -11.86
CA PHE A 137 11.56 8.21 -12.54
C PHE A 137 11.06 6.92 -11.87
N ASN A 138 11.96 5.96 -11.64
CA ASN A 138 11.63 4.68 -10.99
C ASN A 138 11.13 4.87 -9.55
N TYR A 139 11.66 5.85 -8.82
CA TYR A 139 11.15 6.22 -7.50
C TYR A 139 9.69 6.69 -7.56
N VAL A 140 9.36 7.58 -8.51
CA VAL A 140 7.98 8.07 -8.69
C VAL A 140 7.07 6.94 -9.17
N MET A 141 7.51 6.14 -10.14
CA MET A 141 6.80 4.95 -10.61
C MET A 141 6.45 4.01 -9.46
N LYS A 142 7.42 3.61 -8.63
CA LYS A 142 7.17 2.68 -7.51
C LYS A 142 6.25 3.32 -6.46
N LYS A 143 6.35 4.63 -6.22
CA LYS A 143 5.41 5.36 -5.34
C LYS A 143 3.99 5.35 -5.87
N VAL A 144 3.80 5.67 -7.16
CA VAL A 144 2.49 5.66 -7.81
C VAL A 144 1.90 4.26 -7.77
N TRP A 145 2.69 3.25 -8.15
CA TRP A 145 2.30 1.85 -8.10
C TRP A 145 1.87 1.42 -6.71
N LEU A 146 2.66 1.71 -5.66
CA LEU A 146 2.31 1.35 -4.29
C LEU A 146 0.98 1.98 -3.84
N GLN A 147 0.74 3.24 -4.22
CA GLN A 147 -0.54 3.91 -3.90
C GLN A 147 -1.71 3.35 -4.72
N GLN A 148 -1.50 3.00 -6.00
CA GLN A 148 -2.51 2.36 -6.83
C GLN A 148 -2.89 0.99 -6.26
N THR A 149 -1.89 0.16 -5.92
CA THR A 149 -2.09 -1.14 -5.29
C THR A 149 -2.80 -0.99 -3.94
N HIS A 150 -2.41 0.00 -3.13
CA HIS A 150 -3.07 0.29 -1.86
C HIS A 150 -4.55 0.67 -2.05
N VAL A 151 -4.86 1.55 -3.00
CA VAL A 151 -6.25 1.93 -3.31
C VAL A 151 -7.04 0.73 -3.84
N GLY A 152 -6.45 -0.04 -4.77
CA GLY A 152 -7.10 -1.20 -5.37
C GLY A 152 -7.47 -2.27 -4.35
N ILE A 153 -6.53 -2.67 -3.48
CA ILE A 153 -6.82 -3.66 -2.45
C ILE A 153 -7.77 -3.13 -1.37
N SER A 154 -7.77 -1.82 -1.11
CA SER A 154 -8.70 -1.18 -0.16
C SER A 154 -10.15 -1.22 -0.62
N LEU A 155 -10.44 -1.50 -1.90
CA LEU A 155 -11.81 -1.68 -2.38
C LEU A 155 -12.49 -2.87 -1.70
N TYR A 156 -11.72 -3.90 -1.36
CA TYR A 156 -12.19 -5.14 -0.70
C TYR A 156 -12.28 -5.04 0.82
N ASP A 157 -11.83 -3.93 1.44
CA ASP A 157 -12.05 -3.67 2.85
C ASP A 157 -13.52 -3.32 3.12
N VAL A 158 -14.34 -4.35 3.30
CA VAL A 158 -15.79 -4.22 3.53
C VAL A 158 -16.09 -3.44 4.81
N CYS A 159 -15.30 -3.65 5.86
CA CYS A 159 -15.50 -2.96 7.16
C CYS A 159 -14.98 -1.51 7.14
N GLY A 160 -14.06 -1.19 6.23
CA GLY A 160 -13.43 0.13 6.13
C GLY A 160 -12.56 0.45 7.34
N GLU A 161 -11.91 -0.57 7.93
CA GLU A 161 -11.06 -0.42 9.12
C GLU A 161 -9.56 -0.50 8.78
N GLY A 162 -9.21 -0.72 7.51
CA GLY A 162 -7.83 -0.91 7.05
C GLY A 162 -7.33 -2.37 7.13
N TYR A 163 -8.26 -3.32 7.27
CA TYR A 163 -7.97 -4.75 7.38
C TYR A 163 -8.77 -5.56 6.36
N LEU A 164 -8.25 -6.72 6.00
CA LEU A 164 -8.96 -7.71 5.19
C LEU A 164 -9.17 -8.98 6.01
N ARG A 165 -10.40 -9.51 5.98
CA ARG A 165 -10.71 -10.87 6.45
C ARG A 165 -10.36 -11.87 5.35
N GLU A 166 -10.41 -13.16 5.67
CA GLU A 166 -10.13 -14.24 4.70
C GLU A 166 -11.02 -14.08 3.46
N THR A 167 -12.33 -13.91 3.64
CA THR A 167 -13.29 -13.70 2.54
C THR A 167 -13.00 -12.46 1.69
N ASP A 168 -12.54 -11.39 2.31
CA ASP A 168 -12.24 -10.13 1.62
C ASP A 168 -11.01 -10.33 0.71
N LEU A 169 -9.99 -11.04 1.21
CA LEU A 169 -8.80 -11.38 0.44
C LEU A 169 -9.08 -12.45 -0.62
N GLU A 170 -9.94 -13.43 -0.36
CA GLU A 170 -10.40 -14.42 -1.35
C GLU A 170 -11.05 -13.73 -2.56
N ASN A 171 -11.95 -12.77 -2.33
CA ASN A 171 -12.58 -12.00 -3.39
C ASN A 171 -11.54 -11.23 -4.22
N TYR A 172 -10.56 -10.61 -3.55
CA TYR A 172 -9.46 -9.95 -4.25
C TYR A 172 -8.65 -10.94 -5.12
N MET A 173 -8.33 -12.13 -4.59
CA MET A 173 -7.59 -13.15 -5.34
C MET A 173 -8.36 -13.65 -6.56
N LEU A 174 -9.66 -13.88 -6.43
CA LEU A 174 -10.52 -14.33 -7.53
C LEU A 174 -10.53 -13.34 -8.70
N GLU A 175 -10.53 -12.03 -8.41
CA GLU A 175 -10.46 -10.99 -9.45
C GLU A 175 -9.02 -10.79 -9.98
N LEU A 176 -8.00 -11.01 -9.14
CA LEU A 176 -6.61 -10.85 -9.54
C LEU A 176 -6.13 -11.97 -10.47
N ILE A 177 -6.46 -13.23 -10.19
CA ILE A 177 -5.96 -14.43 -10.89
C ILE A 177 -6.11 -14.36 -12.41
N PRO A 178 -7.25 -13.95 -12.99
CA PRO A 178 -7.39 -13.82 -14.44
C PRO A 178 -6.39 -12.86 -15.09
N THR A 179 -5.82 -11.92 -14.32
CA THR A 179 -4.81 -10.95 -14.78
C THR A 179 -3.38 -11.47 -14.69
N LEU A 180 -3.17 -12.67 -14.14
CA LEU A 180 -1.86 -13.29 -13.94
C LEU A 180 -1.67 -14.36 -15.01
N CYS A 181 -0.83 -14.09 -16.02
CA CYS A 181 -0.62 -14.98 -17.15
C CYS A 181 -0.22 -16.41 -16.75
N GLN A 182 0.53 -16.58 -15.66
CA GLN A 182 0.95 -17.90 -15.18
C GLN A 182 -0.17 -18.68 -14.44
N LEU A 183 -1.33 -18.05 -14.21
CA LEU A 183 -2.46 -18.60 -13.44
C LEU A 183 -3.83 -18.39 -14.12
N SER A 184 -3.89 -17.75 -15.29
CA SER A 184 -5.17 -17.45 -15.95
C SER A 184 -5.90 -18.70 -16.44
N GLU A 185 -5.18 -19.82 -16.61
CA GLU A 185 -5.69 -21.09 -17.14
C GLU A 185 -5.86 -22.17 -16.06
N LEU A 186 -5.99 -21.79 -14.79
CA LEU A 186 -6.26 -22.77 -13.73
C LEU A 186 -7.61 -23.46 -13.96
N GLU A 187 -7.63 -24.78 -13.75
CA GLU A 187 -8.87 -25.55 -13.75
C GLU A 187 -9.82 -25.03 -12.64
N PRO A 188 -11.14 -24.85 -12.90
CA PRO A 188 -12.06 -24.30 -11.90
C PRO A 188 -12.10 -25.05 -10.56
N THR A 189 -11.96 -26.39 -10.61
CA THR A 189 -11.91 -27.25 -9.41
C THR A 189 -10.66 -26.95 -8.58
N PHE A 190 -9.51 -26.76 -9.23
CA PHE A 190 -8.25 -26.43 -8.59
C PHE A 190 -8.16 -24.95 -8.17
N GLN A 191 -8.85 -24.05 -8.88
CA GLN A 191 -8.83 -22.61 -8.56
C GLN A 191 -9.31 -22.34 -7.13
N THR A 192 -10.33 -23.05 -6.65
CA THR A 192 -10.82 -22.94 -5.27
C THR A 192 -9.71 -23.31 -4.26
N PHE A 193 -9.01 -24.41 -4.52
CA PHE A 193 -7.89 -24.83 -3.69
C PHE A 193 -6.72 -23.85 -3.74
N TYR A 194 -6.41 -23.33 -4.93
CA TYR A 194 -5.35 -22.36 -5.13
C TYR A 194 -5.63 -21.07 -4.34
N VAL A 195 -6.84 -20.52 -4.44
CA VAL A 195 -7.25 -19.30 -3.72
C VAL A 195 -7.14 -19.52 -2.22
N CYS A 196 -7.69 -20.62 -1.69
CA CYS A 196 -7.56 -20.97 -0.27
C CYS A 196 -6.09 -21.05 0.16
N THR A 197 -5.25 -21.74 -0.63
CA THR A 197 -3.81 -21.88 -0.35
C THR A 197 -3.09 -20.52 -0.35
N ALA A 198 -3.39 -19.65 -1.31
CA ALA A 198 -2.80 -18.33 -1.41
C ALA A 198 -3.19 -17.46 -0.20
N VAL A 199 -4.47 -17.40 0.13
CA VAL A 199 -4.99 -16.63 1.28
C VAL A 199 -4.41 -17.15 2.60
N ARG A 200 -4.33 -18.47 2.78
CA ARG A 200 -3.72 -19.10 3.96
C ARG A 200 -2.26 -18.70 4.13
N LYS A 201 -1.49 -18.50 3.05
CA LYS A 201 -0.11 -17.99 3.14
C LYS A 201 -0.07 -16.57 3.71
N PHE A 202 -0.97 -15.67 3.30
CA PHE A 202 -1.04 -14.33 3.91
C PHE A 202 -1.35 -14.41 5.40
N PHE A 203 -2.40 -15.13 5.79
CA PHE A 203 -2.83 -15.22 7.19
C PHE A 203 -1.82 -15.93 8.09
N PHE A 204 -1.14 -16.96 7.58
CA PHE A 204 -0.13 -17.68 8.37
C PHE A 204 1.00 -16.78 8.85
N PHE A 205 1.49 -15.86 8.00
CA PHE A 205 2.60 -14.97 8.35
C PHE A 205 2.17 -13.61 8.88
N LEU A 206 1.01 -13.10 8.47
CA LEU A 206 0.57 -11.74 8.77
C LEU A 206 -0.53 -11.65 9.84
N ASP A 207 -1.10 -12.77 10.29
CA ASP A 207 -2.04 -12.84 11.42
C ASP A 207 -1.52 -13.79 12.54
N PRO A 208 -0.37 -13.47 13.18
CA PRO A 208 0.23 -14.34 14.19
C PRO A 208 -0.67 -14.53 15.43
N LEU A 209 -1.58 -13.59 15.69
CA LEU A 209 -2.51 -13.63 16.80
C LEU A 209 -3.82 -14.36 16.47
N ARG A 210 -3.99 -14.83 15.21
CA ARG A 210 -5.20 -15.51 14.74
C ARG A 210 -6.47 -14.68 14.97
N SER A 211 -6.37 -13.39 14.72
CA SER A 211 -7.47 -12.42 14.84
C SER A 211 -8.49 -12.53 13.71
N GLY A 212 -8.18 -13.30 12.66
CA GLY A 212 -9.02 -13.44 11.47
C GLY A 212 -8.99 -12.21 10.56
N ARG A 213 -8.02 -11.31 10.75
CA ARG A 213 -7.87 -10.07 9.99
C ARG A 213 -6.41 -9.72 9.76
N VAL A 214 -6.09 -9.19 8.58
CA VAL A 214 -4.74 -8.76 8.21
C VAL A 214 -4.74 -7.29 7.81
N ARG A 215 -3.78 -6.50 8.31
CA ARG A 215 -3.65 -5.09 7.90
C ARG A 215 -3.26 -5.00 6.44
N ILE A 216 -3.92 -4.11 5.69
CA ILE A 216 -3.56 -3.86 4.29
C ILE A 216 -2.12 -3.36 4.16
N THR A 217 -1.64 -2.54 5.10
CA THR A 217 -0.27 -2.05 5.12
C THR A 217 0.75 -3.18 5.27
N ASP A 218 0.41 -4.24 6.02
CA ASP A 218 1.29 -5.39 6.22
C ASP A 218 1.32 -6.27 4.97
N ILE A 219 0.19 -6.40 4.26
CA ILE A 219 0.13 -7.06 2.95
C ILE A 219 1.03 -6.35 1.93
N LEU A 220 1.01 -5.01 1.90
CA LEU A 220 1.84 -4.22 1.00
C LEU A 220 3.32 -4.24 1.36
N ALA A 221 3.65 -4.40 2.65
CA ALA A 221 5.03 -4.38 3.14
C ALA A 221 5.70 -5.77 3.13
N SER A 222 4.94 -6.86 3.11
CA SER A 222 5.46 -8.24 3.19
C SER A 222 6.18 -8.72 1.94
N GLY A 223 5.98 -8.04 0.79
CA GLY A 223 6.46 -8.50 -0.52
C GLY A 223 5.67 -9.66 -1.12
N PHE A 224 4.69 -10.22 -0.40
CA PHE A 224 3.87 -11.33 -0.90
C PHE A 224 3.04 -10.93 -2.11
N LEU A 225 2.48 -9.72 -2.09
CA LEU A 225 1.71 -9.22 -3.21
C LEU A 225 2.61 -8.92 -4.43
N ASP A 226 3.85 -8.44 -4.22
CA ASP A 226 4.83 -8.30 -5.30
C ASP A 226 5.11 -9.68 -5.93
N SER A 227 5.41 -10.71 -5.13
CA SER A 227 5.62 -12.08 -5.63
C SER A 227 4.43 -12.63 -6.40
N MET A 228 3.21 -12.30 -5.99
CA MET A 228 2.03 -12.72 -6.74
C MET A 228 1.90 -11.97 -8.07
N LEU A 229 2.17 -10.66 -8.08
CA LEU A 229 2.08 -9.83 -9.28
C LEU A 229 3.17 -10.13 -10.32
N GLU A 230 4.32 -10.68 -9.90
CA GLU A 230 5.34 -11.22 -10.82
C GLU A 230 4.78 -12.30 -11.75
N LEU A 231 3.74 -13.03 -11.34
CA LEU A 231 3.08 -14.08 -12.15
C LEU A 231 2.28 -13.51 -13.34
N ARG A 232 2.23 -12.19 -13.48
CA ARG A 232 1.74 -11.53 -14.70
C ARG A 232 2.74 -11.62 -15.85
N GLU A 233 4.02 -11.82 -15.58
CA GLU A 233 5.05 -11.90 -16.61
C GLU A 233 4.90 -13.18 -17.43
N VAL A 234 4.78 -13.04 -18.76
CA VAL A 234 4.60 -14.17 -19.69
C VAL A 234 5.85 -15.03 -19.75
N SER A 235 7.03 -14.40 -19.78
CA SER A 235 8.32 -15.06 -19.87
C SER A 235 8.98 -15.20 -18.50
N THR A 236 8.45 -16.08 -17.66
CA THR A 236 9.05 -16.45 -16.37
C THR A 236 9.77 -17.79 -16.49
N SER A 237 11.02 -17.88 -16.07
CA SER A 237 11.76 -19.15 -16.11
C SER A 237 11.23 -20.16 -15.10
N GLU A 238 11.42 -21.46 -15.36
CA GLU A 238 11.02 -22.52 -14.43
C GLU A 238 11.65 -22.37 -13.04
N ALA A 239 12.91 -21.95 -12.97
CA ALA A 239 13.60 -21.71 -11.70
C ALA A 239 12.95 -20.57 -10.89
N GLN A 240 12.51 -19.50 -11.55
CA GLN A 240 11.77 -18.41 -10.90
C GLN A 240 10.39 -18.86 -10.43
N LEU A 241 9.66 -19.64 -11.24
CA LEU A 241 8.36 -20.21 -10.83
C LEU A 241 8.50 -21.16 -9.65
N ALA A 242 9.57 -21.97 -9.62
CA ALA A 242 9.83 -22.89 -8.53
C ALA A 242 10.11 -22.14 -7.20
N ALA A 243 10.82 -21.02 -7.28
CA ALA A 243 11.15 -20.14 -6.14
C ALA A 243 9.96 -19.28 -5.69
N ASN A 244 9.04 -18.93 -6.59
CA ASN A 244 7.88 -18.10 -6.29
C ASN A 244 6.84 -18.91 -5.46
N TRP A 245 6.52 -18.40 -4.27
CA TRP A 245 5.60 -19.06 -3.35
C TRP A 245 4.16 -19.06 -3.83
N PHE A 246 3.78 -18.19 -4.75
CA PHE A 246 2.41 -18.10 -5.28
C PHE A 246 2.26 -18.78 -6.63
N SER A 247 3.30 -19.41 -7.17
CA SER A 247 3.20 -20.10 -8.47
C SER A 247 2.24 -21.30 -8.41
N HIS A 248 1.72 -21.68 -9.57
CA HIS A 248 0.93 -22.90 -9.74
C HIS A 248 1.69 -24.13 -9.20
N GLN A 249 2.99 -24.24 -9.50
CA GLN A 249 3.84 -25.32 -9.03
C GLN A 249 3.90 -25.38 -7.50
N SER A 250 4.02 -24.23 -6.82
CA SER A 250 4.01 -24.20 -5.35
C SER A 250 2.68 -24.67 -4.79
N ALA A 251 1.55 -24.30 -5.40
CA ALA A 251 0.23 -24.73 -4.94
C ALA A 251 0.03 -26.23 -5.16
N VAL A 252 0.44 -26.76 -6.31
CA VAL A 252 0.38 -28.20 -6.62
C VAL A 252 1.25 -29.02 -5.66
N ARG A 253 2.43 -28.53 -5.24
CA ARG A 253 3.25 -29.22 -4.23
C ARG A 253 2.52 -29.37 -2.89
N VAL A 254 1.87 -28.30 -2.43
CA VAL A 254 1.10 -28.33 -1.18
C VAL A 254 -0.12 -29.24 -1.34
N TYR A 255 -0.85 -29.11 -2.45
CA TYR A 255 -2.02 -29.94 -2.75
C TYR A 255 -1.68 -31.42 -2.84
N GLY A 256 -0.62 -31.77 -3.56
CA GLY A 256 -0.16 -33.14 -3.72
C GLY A 256 0.28 -33.75 -2.40
N SER A 257 0.97 -32.99 -1.55
CA SER A 257 1.33 -33.45 -0.19
C SER A 257 0.09 -33.71 0.65
N TYR A 258 -0.91 -32.83 0.57
CA TYR A 258 -2.20 -33.02 1.24
C TYR A 258 -2.93 -34.28 0.75
N LEU A 259 -3.04 -34.48 -0.57
CA LEU A 259 -3.71 -35.64 -1.17
C LEU A 259 -3.03 -36.98 -0.88
N LEU A 260 -1.72 -36.98 -0.64
CA LEU A 260 -0.99 -38.18 -0.22
C LEU A 260 -1.31 -38.58 1.22
N LEU A 261 -1.71 -37.62 2.06
CA LEU A 261 -2.08 -37.85 3.45
C LEU A 261 -3.58 -38.16 3.61
N ASP A 262 -4.45 -37.55 2.81
CA ASP A 262 -5.91 -37.72 2.82
C ASP A 262 -6.32 -39.05 2.16
N GLU A 263 -6.24 -40.17 2.91
CA GLU A 263 -6.45 -41.52 2.38
C GLU A 263 -7.90 -41.75 1.94
N ASP A 264 -8.85 -41.21 2.71
CA ASP A 264 -10.29 -41.39 2.47
C ASP A 264 -10.90 -40.29 1.58
N ARG A 265 -10.10 -39.28 1.22
CA ARG A 265 -10.47 -38.14 0.35
C ARG A 265 -11.67 -37.37 0.87
N ASN A 266 -11.80 -37.29 2.19
CA ASN A 266 -12.93 -36.61 2.83
C ASN A 266 -12.72 -35.09 2.98
N GLY A 267 -11.53 -34.57 2.64
CA GLY A 267 -11.21 -33.15 2.78
C GLY A 267 -10.62 -32.75 4.14
N LEU A 268 -10.30 -33.71 5.01
CA LEU A 268 -9.75 -33.52 6.36
C LEU A 268 -8.59 -34.48 6.59
N LEU A 269 -7.64 -34.09 7.46
CA LEU A 269 -6.55 -34.96 7.89
C LEU A 269 -6.70 -35.32 9.37
N THR A 270 -6.68 -36.62 9.65
CA THR A 270 -6.58 -37.16 11.01
C THR A 270 -5.16 -37.04 11.55
N ARG A 271 -5.01 -37.16 12.87
CA ARG A 271 -3.69 -37.17 13.51
C ARG A 271 -2.81 -38.33 13.02
N SER A 272 -3.43 -39.47 12.70
CA SER A 272 -2.73 -40.63 12.14
C SER A 272 -2.16 -40.35 10.76
N GLU A 273 -2.95 -39.71 9.89
CA GLU A 273 -2.51 -39.33 8.54
C GLU A 273 -1.37 -38.30 8.61
N LEU A 274 -1.50 -37.27 9.45
CA LEU A 274 -0.45 -36.24 9.64
C LEU A 274 0.87 -36.77 10.22
N SER A 275 0.87 -37.95 10.83
CA SER A 275 2.06 -38.52 11.47
C SER A 275 2.93 -39.39 10.56
N ARG A 276 2.53 -39.56 9.29
CA ARG A 276 3.29 -40.27 8.25
C ARG A 276 4.24 -39.34 7.51
#